data_AF-A0A533ZX15-F1
#
_entry.id   AF-A0A533ZX15-F1
#
_cell.length_a   1.000
_cell.length_b   1.000
_cell.length_c   1.000
_cell.angle_alpha   90.00
_cell.angle_beta   90.00
_cell.angle_gamma   90.00
#
_symmetry.space_group_name_H-M   'P 1'
#
loop_
_entity.id
_entity.type
_entity.pdbx_description
1 polymer ?
#
loop_
_entity_poly.entity_id
_entity_poly.type
_entity_poly.pdbx_seq_one_letter_code
_entity_poly.pdbx_strand_id
1 'polypeptide(L)' 'MPARNEAATVAEVVRGVLAQGCCDVLVVNDASSDATAAEARAAGATVIDLPLNLGAWGATQTGMRYAQRKRYEIVVTLDA' A
#
# COMPACT_ATOMS: atom_id res chain seq x y z
N MET A 1 3.27 0.94 -1.08
CA MET A 1 2.96 2.15 -0.30
C MET A 1 2.69 1.73 1.15
N PRO A 2 3.57 2.05 2.10
CA PRO A 2 3.22 1.96 3.52
C PRO A 2 2.15 3.03 3.84
N ALA A 3 1.14 2.69 4.64
CA ALA A 3 0.06 3.63 4.96
C ALA A 3 -0.35 3.50 6.43
N ARG A 4 -0.57 4.63 7.11
CA ARG A 4 -1.13 4.69 8.47
C ARG A 4 -2.03 5.91 8.63
N ASN A 5 -3.33 5.70 8.79
CA ASN A 5 -4.33 6.74 8.97
C ASN A 5 -4.36 7.79 7.83
N GLU A 6 -4.35 7.30 6.59
CA GLU A 6 -4.32 8.07 5.34
C GLU A 6 -5.63 7.93 4.55
N ALA A 7 -6.78 7.72 5.22
CA ALA A 7 -8.05 7.50 4.53
C ALA A 7 -8.46 8.64 3.58
N ALA A 8 -8.00 9.86 3.84
CA ALA A 8 -8.31 11.03 3.04
C ALA A 8 -7.55 11.09 1.69
N THR A 9 -6.38 10.46 1.60
CA THR A 9 -5.41 10.63 0.50
C THR A 9 -5.16 9.35 -0.27
N VAL A 10 -5.14 8.19 0.42
CA VAL A 10 -4.71 6.90 -0.16
C VAL A 10 -5.45 6.53 -1.44
N ALA A 11 -6.76 6.81 -1.51
CA ALA A 11 -7.56 6.47 -2.66
C ALA A 11 -7.20 7.28 -3.91
N GLU A 12 -6.84 8.56 -3.74
CA GLU A 12 -6.39 9.43 -4.83
C GLU A 12 -5.04 8.96 -5.37
N VAL A 13 -4.09 8.70 -4.49
CA VAL A 13 -2.73 8.25 -4.87
C VAL A 13 -2.80 6.90 -5.61
N VAL A 14 -3.56 5.94 -5.07
CA VAL A 14 -3.77 4.63 -5.71
C VAL A 14 -4.35 4.78 -7.11
N ARG A 15 -5.42 5.57 -7.28
CA ARG A 15 -6.04 5.80 -8.59
C ARG A 15 -5.08 6.50 -9.55
N GLY A 16 -4.30 7.47 -9.07
CA GLY A 16 -3.31 8.20 -9.87
C GLY A 16 -2.23 7.28 -10.45
N VAL A 17 -1.73 6.33 -9.64
CA VAL A 17 -0.75 5.33 -10.07
C VAL A 17 -1.38 4.32 -11.04
N LEU A 18 -2.55 3.78 -10.70
CA LEU A 18 -3.24 2.80 -11.56
C LEU A 18 -3.62 3.38 -12.92
N ALA A 19 -3.94 4.68 -13.00
CA ALA A 19 -4.23 5.36 -14.26
C ALA A 19 -3.04 5.38 -15.24
N GLN A 20 -1.79 5.20 -14.76
CA GLN A 20 -0.62 5.06 -15.63
C GLN A 20 -0.57 3.68 -16.31
N GLY A 21 -1.33 2.69 -15.83
CA GLY A 21 -1.46 1.36 -16.44
C GLY A 21 -0.17 0.55 -16.48
N CYS A 22 0.86 0.94 -15.70
CA CYS A 22 2.21 0.40 -15.83
C CYS A 22 2.63 -0.53 -14.69
N CYS A 23 1.87 -0.59 -13.59
CA CYS A 23 2.23 -1.39 -12.43
C CYS A 23 1.03 -1.80 -11.58
N ASP A 24 1.24 -2.86 -10.80
CA ASP A 24 0.34 -3.23 -9.71
C ASP A 24 0.58 -2.32 -8.50
N VAL A 25 -0.49 -1.99 -7.78
CA VAL A 25 -0.40 -1.18 -6.55
C VAL A 25 -0.63 -2.05 -5.33
N LEU A 26 0.37 -2.07 -4.44
CA LEU A 26 0.30 -2.66 -3.12
C LEU A 26 0.31 -1.58 -2.04
N VAL A 27 -0.74 -1.55 -1.23
CA VAL A 27 -0.80 -0.78 0.03
C VAL A 27 -0.54 -1.73 1.19
N VAL A 28 0.41 -1.38 2.05
CA VAL A 28 0.65 -2.08 3.32
C VAL A 28 0.09 -1.19 4.42
N ASN A 29 -1.07 -1.57 4.94
CA ASN A 29 -1.73 -0.86 6.02
C ASN A 29 -1.06 -1.21 7.37
N ASP A 30 -0.41 -0.22 7.98
CA ASP A 30 0.38 -0.36 9.20
C ASP A 30 -0.49 -0.18 10.47
N ALA A 31 -1.53 -1.02 10.56
CA ALA A 31 -2.53 -1.02 11.64
C ALA A 31 -3.25 0.34 11.81
N SER A 32 -3.78 0.89 10.71
CA SER A 32 -4.63 2.09 10.77
C SER A 32 -5.90 1.85 11.59
N SER A 33 -6.36 2.91 12.26
CA SER A 33 -7.61 2.94 13.03
C SER A 33 -8.77 3.60 12.28
N ASP A 34 -8.52 4.08 11.06
CA ASP A 34 -9.50 4.73 10.19
C ASP A 34 -9.86 3.85 8.98
N ALA A 35 -10.48 4.45 7.95
CA ALA A 35 -10.90 3.75 6.74
C ALA A 35 -9.79 3.48 5.72
N THR A 36 -8.50 3.74 6.02
CA THR A 36 -7.37 3.64 5.06
C THR A 36 -7.40 2.34 4.24
N ALA A 37 -7.58 1.20 4.92
CA ALA A 37 -7.57 -0.10 4.27
C ALA A 37 -8.80 -0.36 3.40
N ALA A 38 -9.95 0.23 3.74
CA ALA A 38 -11.18 0.12 2.96
C ALA A 38 -11.08 1.00 1.71
N GLU A 39 -10.64 2.25 1.87
CA GLU A 39 -10.44 3.22 0.79
C GLU A 39 -9.40 2.73 -0.23
N ALA A 40 -8.28 2.19 0.23
CA ALA A 40 -7.25 1.62 -0.66
C ALA A 40 -7.78 0.44 -1.49
N ARG A 41 -8.56 -0.47 -0.88
CA ARG A 41 -9.19 -1.58 -1.61
C ARG A 41 -10.22 -1.09 -2.62
N ALA A 42 -11.07 -0.14 -2.22
CA ALA A 42 -12.07 0.45 -3.10
C ALA A 42 -11.44 1.18 -4.30
N ALA A 43 -10.25 1.76 -4.11
CA ALA A 43 -9.46 2.37 -5.17
C ALA A 43 -8.78 1.36 -6.12
N GLY A 44 -8.81 0.06 -5.80
CA GLY A 44 -8.27 -1.01 -6.66
C GLY A 44 -6.88 -1.53 -6.27
N ALA A 45 -6.31 -1.08 -5.14
CA ALA A 45 -5.05 -1.62 -4.66
C ALA A 45 -5.21 -3.02 -4.05
N THR A 46 -4.15 -3.83 -4.15
CA THR A 46 -3.96 -4.96 -3.24
C THR A 46 -3.59 -4.41 -1.86
N VAL A 47 -4.21 -4.90 -0.79
CA VAL A 47 -3.96 -4.42 0.57
C VAL A 47 -3.51 -5.55 1.47
N ILE A 48 -2.40 -5.33 2.20
CA ILE A 48 -1.95 -6.17 3.30
C ILE A 48 -2.14 -5.39 4.60
N ASP A 49 -2.93 -5.93 5.52
CA ASP A 49 -3.08 -5.39 6.87
C ASP A 49 -2.04 -6.00 7.81
N LEU A 50 -1.24 -5.14 8.44
CA LEU A 50 -0.35 -5.56 9.51
C LEU A 50 -1.14 -5.68 10.83
N PRO A 51 -0.92 -6.76 11.61
CA PRO A 51 -1.65 -6.99 12.85
C PRO A 51 -1.26 -6.03 13.99
N LEU A 52 -0.16 -5.31 13.83
CA LEU A 52 0.32 -4.28 14.75
C LEU A 52 1.09 -3.22 13.96
N ASN A 53 1.22 -2.04 14.56
CA ASN A 53 2.02 -0.97 13.98
C ASN A 53 3.52 -1.32 14.05
N LEU A 54 4.14 -1.54 12.90
CA LEU A 54 5.57 -1.83 12.73
C LEU A 54 6.36 -0.60 12.24
N GLY A 55 5.68 0.52 12.00
CA GLY A 55 6.25 1.73 11.44
C GLY A 55 6.48 1.64 9.92
N ALA A 56 6.82 2.79 9.31
CA ALA A 56 7.00 2.91 7.87
C ALA A 56 8.01 1.90 7.30
N TRP A 57 9.11 1.65 8.02
CA TRP A 57 10.12 0.66 7.61
C TRP A 57 9.59 -0.78 7.65
N GLY A 58 8.87 -1.17 8.71
CA GLY A 58 8.30 -2.52 8.82
C GLY A 58 7.23 -2.79 7.76
N ALA A 59 6.39 -1.79 7.47
CA ALA A 59 5.43 -1.83 6.38
C ALA A 59 6.12 -1.94 5.01
N THR A 60 7.18 -1.16 4.78
CA THR A 60 7.98 -1.22 3.55
C THR A 60 8.63 -2.59 3.35
N GLN A 61 9.23 -3.17 4.40
CA GLN A 61 9.81 -4.52 4.36
C GLN A 61 8.76 -5.58 4.01
N THR A 62 7.55 -5.45 4.52
CA THR A 62 6.43 -6.34 4.17
C THR A 62 6.11 -6.24 2.67
N GLY A 63 6.07 -5.03 2.13
CA GLY A 63 5.91 -4.79 0.69
C GLY A 63 7.02 -5.40 -0.15
N MET A 64 8.29 -5.24 0.25
CA MET A 64 9.43 -5.85 -0.43
C MET A 64 9.35 -7.39 -0.43
N ARG A 65 8.96 -8.01 0.69
CA ARG A 65 8.77 -9.47 0.78
C ARG A 65 7.62 -9.96 -0.08
N TYR A 66 6.51 -9.21 -0.14
CA TYR A 66 5.43 -9.50 -1.08
C TYR A 66 5.94 -9.47 -2.52
N ALA A 67 6.65 -8.40 -2.88
CA ALA A 67 7.17 -8.21 -4.23
C ALA A 67 8.12 -9.34 -4.63
N GLN A 68 9.05 -9.72 -3.74
CA GLN A 68 9.96 -10.84 -3.95
C GLN A 68 9.22 -12.16 -4.18
N ARG A 69 8.20 -12.47 -3.37
CA ARG A 69 7.40 -13.71 -3.52
C ARG A 69 6.62 -13.74 -4.83
N LYS A 70 6.19 -12.58 -5.32
CA LYS A 70 5.49 -12.41 -6.60
C LYS A 70 6.44 -12.26 -7.80
N ARG A 71 7.75 -12.24 -7.56
CA ARG A 71 8.81 -12.09 -8.58
C ARG A 71 8.72 -10.79 -9.39
N TYR A 72 8.33 -9.68 -8.74
CA TYR A 72 8.50 -8.37 -9.38
C TYR A 72 9.99 -8.03 -9.52
N GLU A 73 10.37 -7.47 -10.66
CA GLU A 73 11.75 -7.05 -10.94
C GLU A 73 12.06 -5.66 -10.38
N ILE A 74 11.05 -4.80 -10.30
CA ILE A 74 11.17 -3.39 -9.88
C ILE A 74 10.13 -3.12 -8.80
N VAL A 75 10.55 -2.39 -7.77
CA VAL A 75 9.68 -1.87 -6.71
C VAL A 75 9.90 -0.37 -6.61
N VAL A 76 8.80 0.38 -6.65
CA VAL A 76 8.78 1.81 -6.36
C VAL A 76 8.00 2.00 -5.06
N THR A 77 8.59 2.73 -4.12
CA THR A 77 7.90 3.13 -2.89
C THR A 77 7.40 4.57 -3.03
N LEU A 78 6.15 4.78 -2.65
CA LEU A 78 5.48 6.07 -2.60
C LEU A 78 4.82 6.19 -1.22
N ASP A 79 4.75 7.41 -0.71
CA ASP A 79 3.92 7.72 0.45
C ASP A 79 2.43 7.71 0.05
N ALA A 80 1.60 7.32 1.01
CA ALA A 80 0.17 7.09 0.82
C ALA A 80 -0.66 8.37 0.92
#